data_AF-A0A6L8MFD2-F1
#
_entry.id   AF-A0A6L8MFD2-F1
#
_cell.length_a   1.000
_cell.length_b   1.000
_cell.length_c   1.000
_cell.angle_alpha   90.00
_cell.angle_beta   90.00
_cell.angle_gamma   90.00
#
_symmetry.space_group_name_H-M   'P 1'
#
loop_
_entity.id
_entity.type
_entity.pdbx_description
1 polymer ?
#
loop_
_entity_poly.entity_id
_entity_poly.type
_entity_poly.pdbx_seq_one_letter_code
_entity_poly.pdbx_strand_id
1 'polypeptide(L)'
;MITIKIKPSHPSQGDYVVINVSDFDPQKHEPFDQESRDALLEYAAESGHLNPSEPELQAMHDQLLVRQGQLDDRELQLNQRAGLLDAREQTLLEREMANATEAQRLADLAAAQAAQIDPASMTKAQLQAALTAKGVPFSSTADKAELLALLTGA
;
A
#
# COMPACT_ATOMS: atom_id res chain seq x y z
N MET A 1 42.06 37.42 18.66
CA MET A 1 41.24 36.27 19.09
C MET A 1 39.80 36.72 19.01
N ILE A 2 39.01 36.09 18.14
CA ILE A 2 37.58 36.42 17.99
C ILE A 2 36.80 35.54 18.98
N THR A 3 35.87 36.14 19.70
CA THR A 3 35.04 35.49 20.72
C THR A 3 33.57 35.63 20.38
N ILE A 4 32.76 34.65 20.75
CA ILE A 4 31.29 34.65 20.53
C ILE A 4 30.57 34.30 21.81
N LYS A 5 29.30 34.70 21.89
CA LYS A 5 28.41 34.32 22.99
C LYS A 5 27.61 33.09 22.57
N ILE A 6 27.57 32.09 23.44
CA ILE A 6 26.77 30.89 23.28
C ILE A 6 25.76 30.79 24.42
N LYS A 7 24.69 30.03 24.17
CA LYS A 7 23.74 29.68 25.22
C LYS A 7 24.43 28.83 26.30
N PRO A 8 24.10 29.06 27.58
CA PRO A 8 24.64 28.29 28.68
C PRO A 8 24.16 26.83 28.60
N SER A 9 25.05 25.88 28.86
CA SER A 9 24.74 24.45 28.93
C SER A 9 24.39 23.99 30.35
N HIS A 10 24.62 24.85 31.35
CA HIS A 10 24.26 24.60 32.74
C HIS A 10 23.70 25.87 33.43
N PRO A 11 22.65 25.77 34.28
CA PRO A 11 22.01 26.94 34.92
C PRO A 11 22.94 27.80 35.78
N SER A 12 24.08 27.25 36.22
CA SER A 12 25.08 27.98 37.02
C SER A 12 25.99 28.90 36.21
N GLN A 13 25.86 28.92 34.88
CA GLN A 13 26.76 29.65 33.98
C GLN A 13 26.30 31.07 33.65
N GLY A 14 25.14 31.51 34.16
CA GLY A 14 24.56 32.82 33.88
C GLY A 14 23.77 32.85 32.56
N ASP A 15 23.55 34.05 32.01
CA ASP A 15 22.69 34.25 30.84
C ASP A 15 23.34 33.80 29.52
N TYR A 16 24.68 33.89 29.41
CA TYR A 16 25.46 33.44 28.26
C TYR A 16 26.87 33.04 28.67
N VAL A 17 27.53 32.24 27.83
CA VAL A 17 28.94 31.87 27.99
C VAL A 17 29.73 32.45 26.81
N VAL A 18 30.87 33.07 27.09
CA VAL A 18 31.78 33.57 26.06
C VAL A 18 32.86 32.53 25.81
N ILE A 19 33.02 32.13 24.55
CA ILE A 19 34.06 31.20 24.12
C ILE A 19 34.84 31.78 22.93
N ASN A 20 36.02 31.23 22.65
CA ASN A 20 36.69 31.54 21.40
C ASN A 20 35.91 30.92 20.24
N VAL A 21 35.89 31.59 19.09
CA VAL A 21 35.24 31.05 17.90
C VAL A 21 35.87 29.73 17.44
N SER A 22 37.18 29.56 17.65
CA SER A 22 37.88 28.29 17.39
C SER A 22 37.40 27.12 18.24
N ASP A 23 36.82 27.40 19.41
CA ASP A 23 36.32 26.39 20.35
C ASP A 23 34.81 26.14 20.15
N PHE A 24 34.18 26.81 19.18
CA PHE A 24 32.78 26.63 18.86
C PHE A 24 32.55 25.30 18.13
N ASP A 25 31.51 24.57 18.57
CA ASP A 25 31.11 23.29 18.00
C ASP A 25 29.58 23.36 17.82
N PRO A 26 29.05 23.40 16.59
CA PRO A 26 27.62 23.52 16.35
C PRO A 26 26.80 22.33 16.88
N GLN A 27 27.44 21.21 17.26
CA GLN A 27 26.77 20.08 17.90
C GLN A 27 26.61 20.27 19.42
N LYS A 28 27.41 21.13 20.05
CA LYS A 28 27.44 21.33 21.51
C LYS A 28 27.06 22.74 21.94
N HIS A 29 27.22 23.70 21.05
CA HIS A 29 27.08 25.12 21.31
C HIS A 29 26.02 25.71 20.39
N GLU A 30 25.11 26.49 20.96
CA GLU A 30 24.13 27.28 20.22
C GLU A 30 24.48 28.76 20.37
N PRO A 31 24.56 29.56 19.31
CA PRO A 31 24.83 31.00 19.42
C PRO A 31 23.73 31.67 20.25
N PHE A 32 24.13 32.60 21.12
CA PHE A 32 23.21 33.26 22.05
C PHE A 32 22.28 34.25 21.33
N ASP A 33 22.81 35.00 20.38
CA ASP A 33 22.13 36.06 19.64
C ASP A 33 22.52 36.04 18.15
N GLN A 34 21.85 36.88 17.35
CA GLN A 34 22.12 37.03 15.92
C GLN A 34 23.54 37.57 15.66
N GLU A 35 24.03 38.48 16.50
CA GLU A 35 25.39 39.03 16.40
C GLU A 35 26.46 37.94 16.53
N SER A 36 26.27 36.97 17.45
CA SER A 36 27.16 35.82 17.60
C SER A 36 27.09 34.87 16.40
N ARG A 37 25.93 34.79 15.74
CA ARG A 37 25.77 34.01 14.51
C ARG A 37 26.47 34.67 13.33
N ASP A 38 26.37 35.99 13.22
CA ASP A 38 27.01 36.77 12.17
C ASP A 38 28.54 36.75 12.34
N ALA A 39 29.05 36.84 13.58
CA ALA A 39 30.47 36.67 13.89
C ALA A 39 31.02 35.27 13.55
N LEU A 40 30.21 34.22 13.72
CA LEU A 40 30.54 32.86 13.28
C LEU A 40 30.64 32.77 11.74
N LEU A 41 29.70 33.38 11.04
CA LEU A 41 29.68 33.44 9.58
C LEU A 41 30.89 34.21 9.03
N GLU A 42 31.21 35.36 9.62
CA GLU A 42 32.37 36.19 9.26
C GLU A 42 33.68 35.43 9.49
N TYR A 43 33.87 34.84 10.68
CA TYR A 43 35.04 34.02 10.97
C TYR A 43 35.20 32.85 10.01
N ALA A 44 34.09 32.20 9.66
CA ALA A 44 34.11 31.00 8.85
C ALA A 44 34.29 31.31 7.35
N ALA A 45 33.89 32.51 6.91
CA ALA A 45 34.23 33.07 5.61
C ALA A 45 35.72 33.46 5.53
N GLU A 46 36.27 34.07 6.59
CA GLU A 46 37.69 34.46 6.65
C GLU A 46 38.65 33.28 6.81
N SER A 47 38.25 32.23 7.53
CA SER A 47 39.07 31.03 7.76
C SER A 47 39.05 30.03 6.60
N GLY A 48 38.27 30.31 5.53
CA GLY A 48 38.19 29.46 4.35
C GLY A 48 37.58 28.07 4.59
N HIS A 49 37.00 27.82 5.77
CA HIS A 49 36.55 26.49 6.19
C HIS A 49 35.12 26.13 5.78
N LEU A 50 34.34 27.06 5.20
CA LEU A 50 32.93 26.81 4.83
C LEU A 50 32.64 26.76 3.33
N ASN A 51 33.58 27.13 2.47
CA ASN A 51 33.36 27.11 1.04
C ASN A 51 34.04 25.88 0.45
N PRO A 52 33.27 24.91 -0.09
CA PRO A 52 33.85 23.81 -0.84
C PRO A 52 34.74 24.41 -1.93
N SER A 53 35.93 23.86 -2.06
CA SER A 53 36.86 24.27 -3.09
C SER A 53 36.22 24.05 -4.47
N GLU A 54 36.63 24.85 -5.45
CA GLU A 54 36.19 24.68 -6.85
C GLU A 54 36.22 23.22 -7.36
N PRO A 55 37.28 22.42 -7.11
CA PRO A 55 37.28 21.00 -7.49
C PRO A 55 36.26 20.15 -6.72
N GLU A 56 35.94 20.49 -5.46
CA GLU A 56 34.89 19.79 -4.71
C GLU A 56 33.50 20.11 -5.26
N LEU A 57 33.24 21.37 -5.62
CA LEU A 57 32.00 21.77 -6.29
C LEU A 57 31.84 21.08 -7.64
N GLN A 58 32.92 20.98 -8.42
CA GLN A 58 32.91 20.25 -9.69
C GLN A 58 32.61 18.76 -9.47
N ALA A 59 33.25 18.14 -8.48
CA ALA A 59 32.98 16.74 -8.15
C ALA A 59 31.54 16.50 -7.69
N MET A 60 30.97 17.43 -6.90
CA MET A 60 29.56 17.36 -6.50
C MET A 60 28.62 17.52 -7.69
N HIS A 61 28.92 18.42 -8.62
CA HIS A 61 28.16 18.60 -9.85
C HIS A 61 28.15 17.32 -10.69
N ASP A 62 29.31 16.71 -10.89
CA ASP A 62 29.44 15.46 -11.66
C ASP A 62 28.66 14.32 -10.99
N GLN A 63 28.68 14.24 -9.65
CA GLN A 63 27.86 13.28 -8.90
C GLN A 63 26.36 13.51 -9.07
N LEU A 64 25.91 14.77 -9.12
CA LEU A 64 24.50 15.10 -9.33
C LEU A 64 24.04 14.69 -10.72
N LEU A 65 24.86 14.90 -11.76
CA LEU A 65 24.56 14.44 -13.11
C LEU A 65 24.41 12.91 -13.20
N VAL A 66 25.29 12.17 -12.51
CA VAL A 66 25.17 10.70 -12.46
C VAL A 66 23.88 10.29 -11.75
N ARG A 67 23.54 10.92 -10.62
CA ARG A 67 22.28 10.65 -9.92
C ARG A 67 21.07 10.99 -10.76
N GLN A 68 21.12 12.06 -11.54
CA GLN A 68 20.04 12.43 -12.45
C GLN A 68 19.79 11.31 -13.48
N GLY A 69 20.85 10.82 -14.14
CA GLY A 69 20.71 9.70 -15.07
C GLY A 69 20.13 8.43 -14.42
N GLN A 70 20.55 8.11 -13.20
CA GLN A 70 19.99 6.99 -12.43
C GLN A 70 18.50 7.16 -12.11
N LEU A 71 18.05 8.39 -11.83
CA LEU A 71 16.65 8.69 -11.57
C LEU A 71 15.82 8.59 -12.85
N ASP A 72 16.33 9.07 -13.98
CA ASP A 72 15.67 8.97 -15.28
C ASP A 72 15.49 7.50 -15.69
N ASP A 73 16.52 6.68 -15.53
CA ASP A 73 16.45 5.23 -15.79
C ASP A 73 15.41 4.55 -14.89
N ARG A 74 15.37 4.92 -13.61
CA ARG A 74 14.41 4.38 -12.65
C ARG A 74 12.99 4.80 -12.96
N GLU A 75 12.78 6.03 -13.36
CA GLU A 75 11.47 6.54 -13.79
C GLU A 75 10.96 5.76 -15.00
N LEU A 76 11.83 5.54 -15.99
CA LEU A 76 11.51 4.73 -17.17
C LEU A 76 11.08 3.30 -16.78
N GLN A 77 11.82 2.66 -15.88
CA GLN A 77 11.47 1.32 -15.38
C GLN A 77 10.13 1.28 -14.65
N LEU A 78 9.85 2.28 -13.81
CA LEU A 78 8.58 2.38 -13.09
C LEU A 78 7.40 2.55 -14.06
N ASN A 79 7.56 3.40 -15.06
CA ASN A 79 6.53 3.62 -16.08
C ASN A 79 6.26 2.35 -16.90
N GLN A 80 7.30 1.62 -17.29
CA GLN A 80 7.14 0.32 -17.96
C GLN A 80 6.40 -0.69 -17.08
N ARG A 81 6.77 -0.77 -15.79
CA ARG A 81 6.13 -1.68 -14.84
C ARG A 81 4.67 -1.32 -14.60
N ALA A 82 4.34 -0.04 -14.50
CA ALA A 82 2.96 0.43 -14.36
C ALA A 82 2.11 -0.05 -15.54
N GLY A 83 2.57 0.16 -16.78
CA GLY A 83 1.84 -0.30 -17.97
C GLY A 83 1.63 -1.82 -18.02
N LEU A 84 2.60 -2.61 -17.57
CA LEU A 84 2.46 -4.07 -17.46
C LEU A 84 1.44 -4.50 -16.40
N LEU A 85 1.37 -3.78 -15.28
CA LEU A 85 0.39 -4.05 -14.23
C LEU A 85 -1.01 -3.71 -14.70
N ASP A 86 -1.20 -2.57 -15.37
CA ASP A 86 -2.49 -2.15 -15.92
C ASP A 86 -3.00 -3.18 -16.94
N ALA A 87 -2.13 -3.64 -17.85
CA ALA A 87 -2.49 -4.67 -18.83
C ALA A 87 -2.87 -6.00 -18.17
N ARG A 88 -2.15 -6.38 -17.11
CA ARG A 88 -2.45 -7.60 -16.33
C ARG A 88 -3.78 -7.48 -15.61
N GLU A 89 -4.07 -6.33 -15.02
CA GLU A 89 -5.34 -6.06 -14.33
C GLU A 89 -6.52 -6.18 -15.30
N GLN A 90 -6.43 -5.55 -16.49
CA GLN A 90 -7.45 -5.69 -17.53
C GLN A 90 -7.69 -7.16 -17.91
N THR A 91 -6.60 -7.92 -18.11
CA THR A 91 -6.70 -9.35 -18.43
C THR A 91 -7.39 -10.16 -17.32
N LEU A 92 -7.16 -9.81 -16.05
CA LEU A 92 -7.80 -10.48 -14.92
C LEU A 92 -9.29 -10.16 -14.87
N LEU A 93 -9.68 -8.89 -15.03
CA LEU A 93 -11.08 -8.47 -15.07
C LEU A 93 -11.86 -9.18 -16.20
N GLU A 94 -11.28 -9.26 -17.40
CA GLU A 94 -11.88 -9.99 -18.52
C GLU A 94 -12.09 -11.47 -18.20
N ARG A 95 -11.09 -12.12 -17.59
CA ARG A 95 -11.20 -13.52 -17.17
C ARG A 95 -12.25 -13.72 -16.08
N GLU A 96 -12.34 -12.82 -15.11
CA GLU A 96 -13.35 -12.87 -14.06
C GLU A 96 -14.76 -12.73 -14.62
N MET A 97 -14.98 -11.79 -15.54
CA MET A 97 -16.27 -11.64 -16.23
C MET A 97 -16.64 -12.88 -17.06
N ALA A 98 -15.67 -13.46 -17.79
CA ALA A 98 -15.88 -14.67 -18.56
C ALA A 98 -16.22 -15.86 -17.64
N ASN A 99 -15.49 -16.02 -16.54
CA ASN A 99 -15.75 -17.06 -15.55
C ASN A 99 -17.12 -16.90 -14.87
N ALA A 100 -17.50 -15.68 -14.52
CA ALA A 100 -18.82 -15.39 -13.94
C ALA A 100 -19.95 -15.72 -14.93
N THR A 101 -19.77 -15.39 -16.20
CA THR A 101 -20.73 -15.72 -17.27
C THR A 101 -20.86 -17.23 -17.45
N GLU A 102 -19.73 -17.96 -17.46
CA GLU A 102 -19.74 -19.42 -17.55
C GLU A 102 -20.38 -20.06 -16.31
N ALA A 103 -20.07 -19.58 -15.11
CA ALA A 103 -20.69 -20.05 -13.89
C ALA A 103 -22.22 -19.86 -13.90
N GLN A 104 -22.70 -18.72 -14.41
CA GLN A 104 -24.14 -18.48 -14.57
C GLN A 104 -24.76 -19.44 -15.59
N ARG A 105 -24.12 -19.64 -16.75
CA ARG A 105 -24.58 -20.61 -17.77
C ARG A 105 -24.70 -22.02 -17.19
N LEU A 106 -23.71 -22.45 -16.40
CA LEU A 106 -23.72 -23.76 -15.74
C LEU A 106 -24.83 -23.85 -14.68
N ALA A 107 -25.06 -22.79 -13.91
CA ALA A 107 -26.15 -22.73 -12.94
C ALA A 107 -27.53 -22.82 -13.62
N ASP A 108 -27.74 -22.09 -14.72
CA ASP A 108 -28.98 -22.11 -15.48
C ASP A 108 -29.22 -23.49 -16.12
N LEU A 109 -28.17 -24.13 -16.64
CA LEU A 109 -28.25 -25.48 -17.21
C LEU A 109 -28.56 -26.52 -16.13
N ALA A 110 -27.95 -26.41 -14.95
CA ALA A 110 -28.25 -27.26 -13.80
C ALA A 110 -29.70 -27.07 -13.32
N ALA A 111 -30.20 -25.83 -13.27
CA ALA A 111 -31.58 -25.52 -12.92
C ALA A 111 -32.56 -26.09 -13.96
N ALA A 112 -32.27 -25.97 -15.25
CA ALA A 112 -33.07 -26.53 -16.33
C ALA A 112 -33.11 -28.07 -16.27
N GLN A 113 -31.98 -28.72 -16.00
CA GLN A 113 -31.93 -30.18 -15.81
C GLN A 113 -32.74 -30.61 -14.59
N ALA A 114 -32.64 -29.88 -13.47
CA ALA A 114 -33.45 -30.17 -12.27
C ALA A 114 -34.96 -30.04 -12.54
N ALA A 115 -35.38 -29.09 -13.38
CA ALA A 115 -36.77 -28.91 -13.77
C ALA A 115 -37.31 -30.00 -14.71
N GLN A 116 -36.43 -30.72 -15.44
CA GLN A 116 -36.82 -31.83 -16.32
C GLN A 116 -36.97 -33.18 -15.60
N ILE A 117 -36.63 -33.26 -14.30
CA ILE A 117 -36.83 -34.48 -13.53
C ILE A 117 -38.33 -34.67 -13.30
N ASP A 118 -38.93 -35.63 -14.00
CA ASP A 118 -40.32 -36.02 -13.77
C ASP A 118 -40.46 -36.63 -12.35
N PRO A 119 -41.19 -35.98 -11.43
CA PRO A 119 -41.36 -36.48 -10.07
C PRO A 119 -42.03 -37.85 -10.03
N ALA A 120 -42.82 -38.23 -11.05
CA ALA A 120 -43.48 -39.55 -11.11
C ALA A 120 -42.49 -40.71 -11.25
N SER A 121 -41.34 -40.45 -11.89
CA SER A 121 -40.26 -41.41 -12.08
C SER A 121 -39.42 -41.64 -10.83
N MET A 122 -39.50 -40.75 -9.83
CA MET A 122 -38.69 -40.83 -8.61
C MET A 122 -39.13 -41.98 -7.69
N THR A 123 -38.17 -42.58 -6.99
CA THR A 123 -38.41 -43.56 -5.94
C THR A 123 -38.96 -42.89 -4.68
N LYS A 124 -39.58 -43.67 -3.78
CA LYS A 124 -40.10 -43.16 -2.49
C LYS A 124 -39.02 -42.41 -1.69
N ALA A 125 -37.81 -42.96 -1.61
CA ALA A 125 -36.68 -42.33 -0.92
C ALA A 125 -36.26 -41.00 -1.57
N GLN A 126 -36.26 -40.93 -2.89
CA GLN A 126 -35.96 -39.70 -3.63
C GLN A 126 -37.02 -38.61 -3.44
N LEU A 127 -38.32 -38.98 -3.39
CA LEU A 127 -39.40 -38.04 -3.09
C LEU A 127 -39.32 -37.51 -1.65
N GLN A 128 -39.02 -38.37 -0.66
CA GLN A 128 -38.80 -37.95 0.73
C GLN A 128 -37.61 -37.01 0.86
N ALA A 129 -36.50 -37.30 0.17
CA ALA A 129 -35.34 -36.43 0.13
C ALA A 129 -35.66 -35.08 -0.52
N ALA A 130 -36.42 -35.06 -1.62
CA ALA A 130 -36.84 -33.84 -2.30
C ALA A 130 -37.77 -32.97 -1.43
N LEU A 131 -38.73 -33.57 -0.72
CA LEU A 131 -39.59 -32.86 0.23
C LEU A 131 -38.80 -32.31 1.43
N THR A 132 -37.84 -33.09 1.94
CA THR A 132 -36.92 -32.65 3.01
C THR A 132 -36.09 -31.45 2.56
N ALA A 133 -35.53 -31.49 1.34
CA ALA A 133 -34.76 -30.39 0.77
C ALA A 133 -35.60 -29.13 0.55
N LYS A 134 -36.90 -29.27 0.24
CA LYS A 134 -37.87 -28.17 0.16
C LYS A 134 -38.41 -27.71 1.53
N GLY A 135 -38.06 -28.39 2.62
CA GLY A 135 -38.59 -28.09 3.95
C GLY A 135 -40.09 -28.41 4.13
N VAL A 136 -40.66 -29.27 3.27
CA VAL A 136 -42.07 -29.68 3.37
C VAL A 136 -42.18 -30.88 4.32
N PRO A 137 -42.95 -30.78 5.42
CA PRO A 137 -43.15 -31.90 6.33
C PRO A 137 -44.00 -32.98 5.68
N PHE A 138 -43.66 -34.25 5.91
CA PHE A 138 -44.41 -35.42 5.43
C PHE A 138 -44.44 -36.51 6.48
N SER A 139 -45.42 -37.41 6.39
CA SER A 139 -45.49 -38.59 7.27
C SER A 139 -44.46 -39.65 6.86
N SER A 140 -43.80 -40.28 7.83
CA SER A 140 -42.90 -41.42 7.58
C SER A 140 -43.62 -42.63 6.97
N THR A 141 -44.94 -42.73 7.16
CA THR A 141 -45.78 -43.78 6.59
C THR A 141 -46.38 -43.40 5.24
N ALA A 142 -46.20 -42.15 4.77
CA ALA A 142 -46.81 -41.68 3.53
C ALA A 142 -46.42 -42.57 2.35
N ASP A 143 -47.39 -42.86 1.47
CA ASP A 143 -47.14 -43.69 0.30
C ASP A 143 -46.51 -42.87 -0.85
N LYS A 144 -46.14 -43.54 -1.95
CA LYS A 144 -45.49 -42.86 -3.08
C LYS A 144 -46.42 -41.79 -3.70
N ALA A 145 -47.72 -42.03 -3.74
CA ALA A 145 -48.68 -41.13 -4.38
C ALA A 145 -48.91 -39.86 -3.54
N GLU A 146 -49.01 -40.01 -2.22
CA GLU A 146 -49.11 -38.89 -1.28
C GLU A 146 -47.86 -38.00 -1.30
N LEU A 147 -46.67 -38.61 -1.31
CA LEU A 147 -45.40 -37.88 -1.40
C LEU A 147 -45.25 -37.16 -2.75
N LEU A 148 -45.75 -37.76 -3.84
CA LEU A 148 -45.79 -37.13 -5.15
C LEU A 148 -46.71 -35.90 -5.14
N ALA A 149 -47.94 -36.04 -4.65
CA ALA A 149 -48.92 -34.95 -4.59
C ALA A 149 -48.40 -33.76 -3.76
N LEU A 150 -47.78 -34.04 -2.61
CA LEU A 150 -47.13 -33.03 -1.77
C LEU A 150 -45.99 -32.31 -2.50
N LEU A 151 -45.25 -33.00 -3.38
CA LEU A 151 -44.11 -32.43 -4.10
C LEU A 151 -44.55 -31.58 -5.30
N THR A 152 -45.63 -31.97 -5.98
CA THR A 152 -46.18 -31.29 -7.16
C THR A 152 -47.22 -30.23 -6.83
N GLY A 153 -47.68 -30.15 -5.57
CA GLY A 153 -48.72 -29.20 -5.15
C GLY A 153 -50.08 -29.47 -5.79
N ALA A 154 -50.33 -30.74 -6.15
CA ALA A 154 -51.58 -31.21 -6.76
C ALA A 154 -52.60 -31.61 -5.68
#